data_AF-A0A1B9JMC8-F1
#
_entry.id   AF-A0A1B9JMC8-F1
#
_cell.length_a   1.000
_cell.length_b   1.000
_cell.length_c   1.000
_cell.angle_alpha   90.00
_cell.angle_beta   90.00
_cell.angle_gamma   90.00
#
_symmetry.space_group_name_H-M   'P 1'
#
loop_
_entity.id
_entity.type
_entity.pdbx_description
1 polymer ?
#
loop_
_entity_poly.entity_id
_entity_poly.type
_entity_poly.pdbx_seq_one_letter_code
_entity_poly.pdbx_strand_id
1 'polypeptide(L)'
;MVVTLMVGGQFPTETDNLIEDPNQILDNALFALNDTAMKFAKDAISDAKVRESYISNIKRISVEIKGLVDAKKVSVKEAATFCYEMRNQIMAEHRKYTSAYGLARAEKYKSGPKTHEYYLNKYSQLRFKLNFKDLSPKQKNIIYYETISSSGRDNKDYTTKNKRLKIIGKVGILVTASLATYEIINAENKPKETIKQGMGIGGAMAGGWLAGLGASTICGPGAPFCAIAVVLAGSIGGSMIGSAVADSLDDEIEEFTKWNIR
;
A
#
# COMPACT_ATOMS: atom_id res chain seq x y z
N MET A 1 36.50 11.75 -71.84
CA MET A 1 35.04 11.50 -71.85
C MET A 1 34.72 10.63 -70.64
N VAL A 2 34.34 11.26 -69.53
CA VAL A 2 33.81 10.59 -68.34
C VAL A 2 32.62 11.43 -67.91
N VAL A 3 31.42 10.91 -68.17
CA VAL A 3 30.16 11.54 -67.79
C VAL A 3 29.98 11.29 -66.29
N THR A 4 30.05 12.36 -65.50
CA THR A 4 29.70 12.31 -64.07
C THR A 4 28.19 12.52 -63.97
N LEU A 5 27.44 11.43 -63.76
CA LEU A 5 26.03 11.47 -63.40
C LEU A 5 25.93 11.90 -61.92
N MET A 6 25.54 13.15 -61.68
CA MET A 6 25.07 13.58 -60.36
C MET A 6 23.66 13.01 -60.15
N VAL A 7 23.56 11.94 -59.36
CA VAL A 7 22.27 11.48 -58.85
C VAL A 7 21.93 12.36 -57.65
N GLY A 8 21.07 13.36 -57.88
CA GLY A 8 20.45 14.15 -56.83
C GLY A 8 19.47 13.29 -56.05
N GLY A 9 19.94 12.65 -54.99
CA GLY A 9 19.08 12.08 -53.96
C GLY A 9 18.67 13.19 -52.99
N GLN A 10 17.47 13.75 -53.17
CA GLN A 10 16.77 14.41 -52.07
C GLN A 10 16.44 13.31 -51.05
N PHE A 11 17.18 13.25 -49.96
CA PHE A 11 16.66 12.62 -48.76
C PHE A 11 15.58 13.56 -48.23
N PRO A 12 14.30 13.15 -48.14
CA PRO A 12 13.33 13.93 -47.42
C PRO A 12 13.77 13.91 -45.95
N THR A 13 14.35 15.01 -45.47
CA THR A 13 14.44 15.29 -44.05
C THR A 13 13.04 15.67 -43.59
N GLU A 14 12.19 14.66 -43.42
CA GLU A 14 10.94 14.80 -42.69
C GLU A 14 11.29 14.88 -41.19
N THR A 15 11.88 16.00 -40.80
CA THR A 15 12.22 16.34 -39.41
C THR A 15 11.47 17.59 -38.95
N ASP A 16 10.29 17.86 -39.51
CA ASP A 16 9.44 19.00 -39.13
C ASP A 16 8.21 18.61 -38.28
N ASN A 17 8.08 17.33 -37.87
CA ASN A 17 6.93 16.87 -37.07
C ASN A 17 7.29 16.23 -35.71
N LEU A 18 8.51 16.39 -35.20
CA LEU A 18 8.94 15.80 -33.91
C LEU A 18 9.28 16.79 -32.81
N ILE A 19 8.96 18.07 -32.97
CA ILE A 19 8.86 18.97 -31.82
C ILE A 19 7.40 18.92 -31.37
N GLU A 20 7.05 17.91 -30.57
CA GLU A 20 5.86 18.03 -29.71
C GLU A 20 6.01 19.36 -28.96
N ASP A 21 4.95 20.18 -28.96
CA ASP A 21 4.91 21.46 -28.25
C ASP A 21 5.48 21.23 -26.83
N PRO A 22 6.52 21.97 -26.40
CA PRO A 22 7.12 21.81 -25.07
C PRO A 22 6.07 21.82 -23.94
N ASN A 23 4.96 22.54 -24.12
CA ASN A 23 3.84 22.55 -23.20
C ASN A 23 3.10 21.20 -23.15
N GLN A 24 2.94 20.54 -24.30
CA GLN A 24 2.31 19.23 -24.40
C GLN A 24 3.17 18.13 -23.76
N ILE A 25 4.50 18.18 -23.93
CA ILE A 25 5.42 17.26 -23.26
C ILE A 25 5.34 17.42 -21.75
N LEU A 26 5.37 18.67 -21.26
CA LEU A 26 5.28 18.99 -19.84
C LEU A 26 3.95 18.51 -19.25
N ASP A 27 2.84 18.78 -19.94
CA ASP A 27 1.49 18.35 -19.55
C ASP A 27 1.39 16.83 -19.41
N ASN A 28 1.93 16.09 -20.39
CA ASN A 28 1.94 14.62 -20.36
C ASN A 28 2.79 14.07 -19.20
N ALA A 29 3.94 14.69 -18.93
CA ALA A 29 4.80 14.30 -17.83
C ALA A 29 4.15 14.57 -16.46
N LEU A 30 3.49 15.72 -16.28
CA LEU A 30 2.74 16.06 -15.07
C LEU A 30 1.56 15.11 -14.87
N PHE A 31 0.84 14.79 -15.93
CA PHE A 31 -0.25 13.82 -15.90
C PHE A 31 0.24 12.44 -15.44
N ALA A 32 1.31 11.92 -16.03
CA ALA A 32 1.89 10.63 -15.66
C ALA A 32 2.43 10.61 -14.21
N LEU A 33 3.02 11.72 -13.76
CA LEU A 33 3.49 11.88 -12.38
C LEU A 33 2.33 11.84 -11.38
N ASN A 34 1.25 12.58 -11.64
CA ASN A 34 0.06 12.62 -10.79
C ASN A 34 -0.63 11.26 -10.70
N ASP A 35 -0.78 10.55 -11.83
CA ASP A 35 -1.34 9.21 -11.86
C ASP A 35 -0.48 8.21 -11.07
N THR A 36 0.84 8.26 -11.26
CA THR A 36 1.78 7.41 -10.53
C THR A 36 1.75 7.68 -9.02
N ALA A 37 1.71 8.94 -8.61
CA ALA A 37 1.62 9.33 -7.21
C ALA A 37 0.31 8.84 -6.56
N MET A 38 -0.81 8.98 -7.27
CA MET A 38 -2.12 8.51 -6.84
C MET A 38 -2.16 6.98 -6.72
N LYS A 39 -1.59 6.25 -7.68
CA LYS A 39 -1.44 4.80 -7.61
C LYS A 39 -0.61 4.38 -6.41
N PHE A 40 0.55 5.01 -6.19
CA PHE A 40 1.40 4.73 -5.03
C PHE A 40 0.66 4.95 -3.71
N ALA A 41 -0.09 6.04 -3.60
CA ALA A 41 -0.88 6.37 -2.42
C ALA A 41 -1.95 5.31 -2.12
N LYS A 42 -2.62 4.77 -3.15
CA LYS A 42 -3.59 3.68 -2.99
C LYS A 42 -2.93 2.36 -2.63
N ASP A 43 -1.85 2.01 -3.31
CA ASP A 43 -1.07 0.81 -3.02
C ASP A 43 -0.60 0.83 -1.56
N ALA A 44 -0.13 1.98 -1.06
CA ALA A 44 0.24 2.20 0.33
C ALA A 44 -0.93 1.95 1.31
N ILE A 45 -2.12 2.47 1.04
CA ILE A 45 -3.31 2.27 1.88
C ILE A 45 -3.77 0.80 1.84
N SER A 46 -3.79 0.20 0.66
CA SER A 46 -4.18 -1.19 0.45
C SER A 46 -3.21 -2.15 1.17
N ASP A 47 -1.91 -1.96 0.99
CA ASP A 47 -0.86 -2.76 1.64
C ASP A 47 -0.94 -2.68 3.17
N ALA A 48 -1.28 -1.51 3.71
CA ALA A 48 -1.50 -1.35 5.14
C ALA A 48 -2.71 -2.17 5.63
N LYS A 49 -3.82 -2.22 4.87
CA LYS A 49 -4.98 -3.08 5.19
C LYS A 49 -4.61 -4.57 5.12
N VAL A 50 -3.87 -4.97 4.09
CA VAL A 50 -3.34 -6.34 3.97
C VAL A 50 -2.46 -6.69 5.17
N ARG A 51 -1.61 -5.75 5.62
CA ARG A 51 -0.78 -5.93 6.81
C ARG A 51 -1.60 -6.04 8.10
N GLU A 52 -2.63 -5.22 8.28
CA GLU A 52 -3.55 -5.30 9.42
C GLU A 52 -4.27 -6.67 9.47
N SER A 53 -4.78 -7.13 8.32
CA SER A 53 -5.37 -8.47 8.18
C SER A 53 -4.39 -9.59 8.54
N TYR A 54 -3.15 -9.51 8.03
CA TYR A 54 -2.08 -10.46 8.35
C TYR A 54 -1.86 -10.57 9.87
N ILE A 55 -1.72 -9.42 10.55
CA ILE A 55 -1.48 -9.35 12.01
C ILE A 55 -2.65 -9.96 12.78
N SER A 56 -3.88 -9.62 12.39
CA SER A 56 -5.09 -10.17 13.02
C SER A 56 -5.15 -11.69 12.90
N ASN A 57 -4.88 -12.22 11.70
CA ASN A 57 -4.96 -13.65 11.42
C ASN A 57 -3.90 -14.47 12.17
N ILE A 58 -2.64 -14.02 12.19
CA ILE A 58 -1.58 -14.74 12.94
C ILE A 58 -1.85 -14.70 14.46
N LYS A 59 -2.37 -13.58 14.97
CA LYS A 59 -2.68 -13.41 16.39
C LYS A 59 -3.83 -14.32 16.80
N ARG A 60 -4.90 -14.36 16.01
CA ARG A 60 -6.07 -15.20 16.25
C ARG A 60 -5.69 -16.68 16.37
N ILE A 61 -4.95 -17.21 15.40
CA ILE A 61 -4.50 -18.61 15.41
C ILE A 61 -3.65 -18.90 16.64
N SER A 62 -2.67 -18.05 16.94
CA SER A 62 -1.79 -18.25 18.10
C SER A 62 -2.57 -18.29 19.42
N VAL A 63 -3.54 -17.39 19.60
CA VAL A 63 -4.38 -17.34 20.82
C VAL A 63 -5.27 -18.58 20.93
N GLU A 64 -5.95 -18.95 19.85
CA GLU A 64 -6.85 -20.11 19.83
C GLU A 64 -6.11 -21.41 20.13
N ILE A 65 -5.00 -21.65 19.42
CA ILE A 65 -4.20 -22.87 19.59
C ILE A 65 -3.55 -22.92 20.98
N LYS A 66 -3.12 -21.78 21.52
CA LYS A 66 -2.64 -21.71 22.90
C LYS A 66 -3.72 -22.14 23.89
N GLY A 67 -4.96 -21.70 23.69
CA GLY A 67 -6.11 -22.15 24.49
C GLY A 67 -6.35 -23.65 24.42
N LEU A 68 -6.18 -24.28 23.24
CA LEU A 68 -6.28 -25.73 23.09
C LEU A 68 -5.17 -26.49 23.82
N VAL A 69 -3.94 -25.96 23.80
CA VAL A 69 -2.81 -26.53 24.55
C VAL A 69 -3.04 -26.42 26.05
N ASP A 70 -3.46 -25.26 26.53
CA ASP A 70 -3.73 -25.01 27.95
C ASP A 70 -4.88 -25.90 28.45
N ALA A 71 -5.88 -26.16 27.60
CA ALA A 71 -6.97 -27.12 27.85
C ALA A 71 -6.57 -28.60 27.64
N LYS A 72 -5.29 -28.89 27.36
CA LYS A 72 -4.74 -30.23 27.10
C LYS A 72 -5.45 -30.99 25.96
N LYS A 73 -6.07 -30.28 25.02
CA LYS A 73 -6.76 -30.86 23.85
C LYS A 73 -5.80 -31.21 22.71
N VAL A 74 -4.62 -30.61 22.68
CA VAL A 74 -3.57 -30.84 21.68
C VAL A 74 -2.21 -30.81 22.37
N SER A 75 -1.23 -31.58 21.87
CA SER A 75 0.12 -31.50 22.42
C SER A 75 0.80 -30.18 22.03
N VAL A 76 1.65 -29.66 22.91
CA VAL A 76 2.39 -28.42 22.65
C VAL A 76 3.28 -28.52 21.39
N LYS A 77 3.78 -29.73 21.07
CA LYS A 77 4.58 -29.99 19.87
C LYS A 77 3.75 -29.86 18.60
N GLU A 78 2.60 -30.53 18.54
CA GLU A 78 1.70 -30.48 17.38
C GLU A 78 1.19 -29.05 17.17
N ALA A 79 0.79 -28.38 18.25
CA ALA A 79 0.37 -26.99 18.23
C ALA A 79 1.44 -26.04 17.70
N ALA A 80 2.71 -26.24 18.08
CA ALA A 80 3.83 -25.44 17.57
C ALA A 80 4.06 -25.65 16.07
N THR A 81 4.03 -26.91 15.60
CA THR A 81 4.13 -27.24 14.17
C THR A 81 3.00 -26.60 13.38
N PHE A 82 1.75 -26.77 13.84
CA PHE A 82 0.58 -26.17 13.20
C PHE A 82 0.68 -24.64 13.12
N CYS A 83 1.04 -23.97 14.22
CA CYS A 83 1.20 -22.52 14.22
C CYS A 83 2.31 -22.04 13.27
N TYR A 84 3.40 -22.80 13.14
CA TYR A 84 4.46 -22.51 12.18
C TYR A 84 3.96 -22.61 10.73
N GLU A 85 3.26 -23.69 10.39
CA GLU A 85 2.73 -23.93 9.04
C GLU A 85 1.68 -22.88 8.68
N MET A 86 0.69 -22.67 9.55
CA MET A 86 -0.39 -21.70 9.34
C MET A 86 0.13 -20.28 9.19
N ARG A 87 1.12 -19.86 9.99
CA ARG A 87 1.73 -18.53 9.84
C ARG A 87 2.34 -18.36 8.45
N ASN A 88 3.01 -19.39 7.93
CA ASN A 88 3.65 -19.34 6.63
C ASN A 88 2.62 -19.31 5.50
N GLN A 89 1.53 -20.08 5.62
CA GLN A 89 0.42 -20.03 4.67
C GLN A 89 -0.27 -18.67 4.68
N ILE A 90 -0.59 -18.12 5.87
CA ILE A 90 -1.15 -16.76 6.00
C ILE A 90 -0.24 -15.74 5.32
N MET A 91 1.08 -15.83 5.54
CA MET A 91 2.05 -14.94 4.89
C MET A 91 2.00 -15.05 3.36
N ALA A 92 1.93 -16.27 2.82
CA ALA A 92 1.86 -16.50 1.39
C ALA A 92 0.55 -15.95 0.79
N GLU A 93 -0.59 -16.19 1.43
CA GLU A 93 -1.89 -15.69 0.97
C GLU A 93 -1.94 -14.16 0.97
N HIS A 94 -1.47 -13.49 2.02
CA HIS A 94 -1.49 -12.01 2.07
C HIS A 94 -0.55 -11.38 1.03
N ARG A 95 0.55 -12.05 0.67
CA ARG A 95 1.46 -11.57 -0.38
C ARG A 95 0.82 -11.50 -1.76
N LYS A 96 -0.18 -12.34 -2.06
CA LYS A 96 -0.91 -12.30 -3.34
C LYS A 96 -1.70 -11.01 -3.53
N TYR A 97 -2.09 -10.36 -2.44
CA TYR A 97 -2.87 -9.12 -2.43
C TYR A 97 -2.02 -7.88 -2.11
N THR A 98 -0.72 -8.06 -1.85
CA THR A 98 0.21 -6.95 -1.63
C THR A 98 0.60 -6.36 -2.98
N SER A 99 0.68 -5.03 -3.08
CA SER A 99 1.14 -4.31 -4.27
C SER A 99 2.50 -4.82 -4.74
N ALA A 100 2.82 -4.67 -6.03
CA ALA A 100 4.10 -5.12 -6.59
C ALA A 100 5.31 -4.50 -5.86
N TYR A 101 5.22 -3.21 -5.52
CA TYR A 101 6.27 -2.52 -4.76
C TYR A 101 6.37 -3.03 -3.32
N GLY A 102 5.23 -3.17 -2.64
CA GLY A 102 5.17 -3.71 -1.28
C GLY A 102 5.70 -5.13 -1.20
N LEU A 103 5.37 -5.97 -2.18
CA LEU A 103 5.84 -7.34 -2.32
C LEU A 103 7.36 -7.39 -2.50
N ALA A 104 7.90 -6.62 -3.45
CA ALA A 104 9.34 -6.54 -3.68
C ALA A 104 10.09 -6.11 -2.40
N ARG A 105 9.53 -5.14 -1.64
CA ARG A 105 10.09 -4.72 -0.35
C ARG A 105 10.01 -5.81 0.71
N ALA A 106 8.89 -6.55 0.77
CA ALA A 106 8.70 -7.66 1.70
C ALA A 106 9.65 -8.82 1.41
N GLU A 107 9.86 -9.16 0.14
CA GLU A 107 10.77 -10.22 -0.31
C GLU A 107 12.23 -9.84 -0.10
N LYS A 108 12.60 -8.58 -0.32
CA LYS A 108 13.94 -8.05 0.03
C LYS A 108 14.23 -8.23 1.52
N TYR A 109 13.24 -8.02 2.39
CA TYR A 109 13.39 -8.25 3.82
C TYR A 109 13.42 -9.74 4.18
N LYS A 110 12.50 -10.51 3.60
CA LYS A 110 12.34 -11.93 3.86
C LYS A 110 11.74 -12.58 2.61
N SER A 111 12.56 -13.24 1.80
CA SER A 111 12.09 -13.92 0.58
C SER A 111 11.07 -15.02 0.89
N GLY A 112 11.30 -15.80 1.94
CA GLY A 112 10.39 -16.87 2.36
C GLY A 112 10.51 -17.24 3.84
N PRO A 113 9.70 -18.20 4.31
CA PRO A 113 9.81 -18.70 5.67
C PRO A 113 11.15 -19.41 5.87
N LYS A 114 11.76 -19.21 7.05
CA LYS A 114 12.84 -20.09 7.53
C LYS A 114 12.24 -21.41 8.00
N THR A 115 13.04 -22.47 8.09
CA THR A 115 12.59 -23.80 8.51
C THR A 115 12.05 -23.80 9.95
N HIS A 116 11.21 -24.78 10.29
CA HIS A 116 10.71 -24.93 11.67
C HIS A 116 11.89 -25.12 12.64
N GLU A 117 12.85 -25.96 12.26
CA GLU A 117 14.08 -26.20 13.03
C GLU A 117 14.87 -24.92 13.30
N TYR A 118 14.95 -24.00 12.33
CA TYR A 118 15.59 -22.70 12.54
C TYR A 118 14.97 -21.94 13.72
N TYR A 119 13.62 -21.90 13.81
CA TYR A 119 12.95 -21.19 14.90
C TYR A 119 13.10 -21.92 16.24
N LEU A 120 13.01 -23.26 16.24
CA LEU A 120 13.24 -24.05 17.44
C LEU A 120 14.65 -23.82 17.99
N ASN A 121 15.68 -23.86 17.13
CA ASN A 121 17.05 -23.55 17.53
C ASN A 121 17.22 -22.10 17.94
N LYS A 122 16.64 -21.14 17.22
CA LYS A 122 16.68 -19.71 17.59
C LYS A 122 16.17 -19.48 19.01
N TYR A 123 14.99 -20.01 19.35
CA TYR A 123 14.41 -19.82 20.68
C TYR A 123 15.14 -20.63 21.75
N SER A 124 15.65 -21.81 21.42
CA SER A 124 16.52 -22.60 22.32
C SER A 124 17.78 -21.83 22.69
N GLN A 125 18.45 -21.24 21.69
CA GLN A 125 19.66 -20.44 21.89
C GLN A 125 19.36 -19.15 22.66
N LEU A 126 18.25 -18.47 22.38
CA LEU A 126 17.84 -17.27 23.12
C LEU A 126 17.59 -17.56 24.60
N ARG A 127 16.92 -18.67 24.91
CA ARG A 127 16.43 -18.98 26.27
C ARG A 127 17.37 -19.83 27.11
N PHE A 128 18.05 -20.78 26.49
CA PHE A 128 18.85 -21.80 27.18
C PHE A 128 20.32 -21.86 26.71
N LYS A 129 20.71 -21.09 25.68
CA LYS A 129 22.07 -21.11 25.09
C LYS A 129 22.50 -22.50 24.59
N LEU A 130 21.53 -23.34 24.22
CA LEU A 130 21.72 -24.70 23.71
C LEU A 130 20.94 -24.88 22.41
N ASN A 131 21.33 -25.87 21.59
CA ASN A 131 20.52 -26.26 20.44
C ASN A 131 19.29 -27.01 20.89
N PHE A 132 18.23 -26.96 20.09
CA PHE A 132 16.95 -27.58 20.41
C PHE A 132 17.08 -29.09 20.67
N LYS A 133 17.94 -29.77 19.90
CA LYS A 133 18.18 -31.21 20.04
C LYS A 133 18.74 -31.59 21.42
N ASP A 134 19.58 -30.73 21.99
CA ASP A 134 20.32 -30.95 23.24
C ASP A 134 19.49 -30.61 24.49
N LEU A 135 18.26 -30.10 24.30
CA LEU A 135 17.34 -29.77 25.38
C LEU A 135 16.68 -31.00 26.00
N SER A 136 16.48 -30.95 27.32
CA SER A 136 15.61 -31.90 28.04
C SER A 136 14.16 -31.82 27.54
N PRO A 137 13.32 -32.85 27.76
CA PRO A 137 11.91 -32.82 27.37
C PRO A 137 11.14 -31.62 27.92
N LYS A 138 11.39 -31.22 29.17
CA LYS A 138 10.77 -30.04 29.78
C LYS A 138 11.17 -28.75 29.08
N GLN A 139 12.46 -28.59 28.75
CA GLN A 139 12.96 -27.43 28.00
C GLN A 139 12.38 -27.39 26.58
N LYS A 140 12.27 -28.54 25.90
CA LYS A 140 11.64 -28.62 24.57
C LYS A 140 10.19 -28.14 24.59
N ASN A 141 9.41 -28.52 25.60
CA ASN A 141 8.03 -28.04 25.76
C ASN A 141 7.95 -26.52 25.93
N ILE A 142 8.88 -25.93 26.68
CA ILE A 142 8.97 -24.47 26.83
C ILE A 142 9.25 -23.81 25.48
N ILE A 143 10.15 -24.38 24.67
CA ILE A 143 10.46 -23.84 23.35
C ILE A 143 9.29 -23.99 22.38
N TYR A 144 8.57 -25.12 22.40
CA TYR A 144 7.36 -25.27 21.59
C TYR A 144 6.30 -24.20 21.95
N TYR A 145 6.10 -23.95 23.24
CA TYR A 145 5.17 -22.91 23.70
C TYR A 145 5.59 -21.49 23.28
N GLU A 146 6.90 -21.21 23.35
CA GLU A 146 7.46 -19.96 22.82
C GLU A 146 7.24 -19.83 21.31
N THR A 147 7.40 -20.92 20.55
CA THR A 147 7.13 -20.94 19.11
C THR A 147 5.66 -20.59 18.83
N ILE A 148 4.69 -21.19 19.53
CA ILE A 148 3.26 -20.87 19.41
C ILE A 148 3.02 -19.38 19.65
N SER A 149 3.54 -18.85 20.77
CA SER A 149 3.38 -17.44 21.15
C SER A 149 4.05 -16.51 20.14
N SER A 150 5.21 -16.90 19.61
CA SER A 150 5.94 -16.13 18.62
C SER A 150 5.25 -16.09 17.26
N SER A 151 4.56 -17.17 16.89
CA SER A 151 3.81 -17.26 15.65
C SER A 151 2.65 -16.27 15.58
N GLY A 152 2.17 -15.75 16.71
CA GLY A 152 1.19 -14.66 16.78
C GLY A 152 1.77 -13.24 16.81
N ARG A 153 3.11 -13.09 16.92
CA ARG A 153 3.75 -11.76 17.00
C ARG A 153 4.08 -11.21 15.62
N ASP A 154 3.83 -9.92 15.44
CA ASP A 154 4.26 -9.16 14.28
C ASP A 154 5.65 -8.54 14.47
N ASN A 155 6.17 -7.93 13.41
CA ASN A 155 7.37 -7.09 13.51
C ASN A 155 6.93 -5.64 13.70
N LYS A 156 7.17 -5.10 14.90
CA LYS A 156 6.73 -3.76 15.30
C LYS A 156 7.23 -2.64 14.38
N ASP A 157 8.48 -2.72 13.93
CA ASP A 157 9.07 -1.72 13.03
C ASP A 157 8.33 -1.70 11.67
N TYR A 158 8.12 -2.88 11.08
CA TYR A 158 7.39 -3.01 9.82
C TYR A 158 5.94 -2.58 9.93
N THR A 159 5.29 -2.92 11.04
CA THR A 159 3.90 -2.53 11.31
C THR A 159 3.79 -1.02 11.49
N THR A 160 4.71 -0.40 12.21
CA THR A 160 4.76 1.07 12.40
C THR A 160 5.01 1.79 11.08
N LYS A 161 5.95 1.31 10.26
CA LYS A 161 6.22 1.85 8.92
C LYS A 161 5.03 1.74 8.00
N ASN A 162 4.30 0.62 8.01
CA ASN A 162 3.07 0.47 7.23
C ASN A 162 1.97 1.45 7.67
N LYS A 163 1.77 1.64 8.98
CA LYS A 163 0.83 2.63 9.50
C LYS A 163 1.19 4.04 9.03
N ARG A 164 2.47 4.42 9.12
CA ARG A 164 2.93 5.72 8.61
C ARG A 164 2.73 5.85 7.10
N LEU A 165 3.02 4.80 6.34
CA LEU A 165 2.86 4.80 4.89
C LEU A 165 1.38 4.91 4.49
N LYS A 166 0.46 4.31 5.26
CA LYS A 166 -0.99 4.50 5.12
C LYS A 166 -1.37 5.97 5.26
N ILE A 167 -0.92 6.63 6.32
CA ILE A 167 -1.19 8.06 6.58
C ILE A 167 -0.64 8.92 5.43
N ILE A 168 0.61 8.68 5.02
CA ILE A 168 1.22 9.38 3.89
C ILE A 168 0.43 9.16 2.59
N GLY A 169 -0.04 7.92 2.34
CA GLY A 169 -0.89 7.62 1.20
C GLY A 169 -2.19 8.42 1.24
N LYS A 170 -2.89 8.43 2.37
CA LYS A 170 -4.11 9.23 2.52
C LYS A 170 -3.87 10.73 2.29
N VAL A 171 -2.84 11.29 2.93
CA VAL A 171 -2.43 12.70 2.74
C VAL A 171 -2.07 12.96 1.28
N GLY A 172 -1.37 12.04 0.62
CA GLY A 172 -1.03 12.14 -0.80
C GLY A 172 -2.27 12.23 -1.69
N ILE A 173 -3.29 11.41 -1.45
CA ILE A 173 -4.58 11.49 -2.15
C ILE A 173 -5.20 12.88 -1.98
N LEU A 174 -5.18 13.43 -0.75
CA LEU A 174 -5.76 14.74 -0.45
C LEU A 174 -5.04 15.89 -1.15
N VAL A 175 -3.71 15.87 -1.13
CA VAL A 175 -2.87 16.87 -1.80
C VAL A 175 -3.11 16.81 -3.30
N THR A 176 -3.07 15.63 -3.92
CA THR A 176 -3.33 15.46 -5.35
C THR A 176 -4.72 15.91 -5.75
N ALA A 177 -5.75 15.58 -4.96
CA ALA A 177 -7.11 16.03 -5.25
C ALA A 177 -7.28 17.55 -5.10
N SER A 178 -6.59 18.16 -4.13
CA SER A 178 -6.61 19.61 -3.93
C SER A 178 -5.97 20.34 -5.10
N LEU A 179 -4.80 19.86 -5.57
CA LEU A 179 -4.12 20.40 -6.75
C LEU A 179 -4.97 20.27 -8.01
N ALA A 180 -5.58 19.10 -8.24
CA ALA A 180 -6.48 18.89 -9.37
C ALA A 180 -7.71 19.81 -9.34
N THR A 181 -8.27 20.04 -8.15
CA THR A 181 -9.39 20.98 -7.98
C THR A 181 -8.97 22.41 -8.32
N TYR A 182 -7.77 22.83 -7.89
CA TYR A 182 -7.20 24.13 -8.22
C TYR A 182 -7.02 24.31 -9.73
N GLU A 183 -6.51 23.29 -10.43
CA GLU A 183 -6.34 23.31 -11.88
C GLU A 183 -7.70 23.42 -12.61
N ILE A 184 -8.72 22.68 -12.16
CA ILE A 184 -10.08 22.76 -12.73
C ILE A 184 -10.73 24.13 -12.52
N ILE A 185 -10.57 24.75 -11.34
CA ILE A 185 -11.21 26.04 -11.03
C ILE A 185 -10.62 27.16 -11.88
N ASN A 186 -9.30 27.13 -12.11
CA ASN A 186 -8.57 28.14 -12.86
C ASN A 186 -8.55 27.89 -14.38
N ALA A 187 -8.98 26.71 -14.84
CA ALA A 187 -9.02 26.40 -16.26
C ALA A 187 -10.05 27.24 -17.03
N GLU A 188 -9.66 27.66 -18.23
CA GLU A 188 -10.55 28.36 -19.17
C GLU A 188 -11.71 27.46 -19.62
N ASN A 189 -11.40 26.18 -19.93
CA ASN A 189 -12.38 25.16 -20.27
C ASN A 189 -12.49 24.13 -19.15
N LYS A 190 -13.24 24.50 -18.09
CA LYS A 190 -13.46 23.66 -16.90
C LYS A 190 -13.98 22.26 -17.23
N PRO A 191 -14.94 22.07 -18.16
CA PRO A 191 -15.39 20.72 -18.53
C PRO A 191 -14.27 19.86 -19.12
N LYS A 192 -13.46 20.41 -20.05
CA LYS A 192 -12.33 19.69 -20.65
C LYS A 192 -11.27 19.35 -19.60
N GLU A 193 -10.94 20.29 -18.72
CA GLU A 193 -9.94 20.06 -17.66
C GLU A 193 -10.45 19.06 -16.61
N THR A 194 -11.73 19.10 -16.26
CA THR A 194 -12.36 18.11 -15.37
C THR A 194 -12.27 16.70 -15.96
N ILE A 195 -12.47 16.55 -17.27
CA ILE A 195 -12.30 15.27 -17.96
C ILE A 195 -10.82 14.85 -17.94
N LYS A 196 -9.88 15.76 -18.23
CA LYS A 196 -8.43 15.49 -18.20
C LYS A 196 -7.96 15.01 -16.83
N GLN A 197 -8.27 15.76 -15.77
CA GLN A 197 -7.95 15.41 -14.38
C GLN A 197 -8.71 14.17 -13.91
N GLY A 198 -9.97 14.04 -14.33
CA GLY A 198 -10.83 12.91 -14.04
C GLY A 198 -10.38 11.60 -14.69
N MET A 199 -9.76 11.66 -15.88
CA MET A 199 -9.18 10.49 -16.54
C MET A 199 -7.86 10.06 -15.90
N GLY A 200 -7.02 11.02 -15.47
CA GLY A 200 -5.77 10.70 -14.77
C GLY A 200 -6.01 10.15 -13.38
N ILE A 201 -6.71 10.90 -12.53
CA ILE A 201 -6.94 10.50 -11.14
C ILE A 201 -7.98 9.39 -11.04
N GLY A 202 -8.98 9.40 -11.93
CA GLY A 202 -10.05 8.42 -12.01
C GLY A 202 -9.72 7.16 -12.81
N GLY A 203 -8.61 7.12 -13.57
CA GLY A 203 -8.14 5.89 -14.22
C GLY A 203 -7.49 4.92 -13.24
N ALA A 204 -6.75 5.43 -12.25
CA ALA A 204 -6.23 4.63 -11.15
C ALA A 204 -7.27 4.32 -10.06
N MET A 205 -8.41 5.02 -10.02
CA MET A 205 -9.54 4.67 -9.14
C MET A 205 -10.46 3.75 -9.94
N ALA A 206 -10.93 2.64 -9.38
CA ALA A 206 -12.04 1.92 -9.99
C ALA A 206 -13.31 2.79 -9.88
N GLY A 207 -13.48 3.75 -10.80
CA GLY A 207 -14.58 4.72 -10.80
C GLY A 207 -14.08 6.16 -10.88
N GLY A 208 -14.32 6.82 -12.01
CA GLY A 208 -14.00 8.23 -12.29
C GLY A 208 -14.76 9.22 -11.41
N TRP A 209 -14.49 9.25 -10.11
CA TRP A 209 -15.23 10.08 -9.15
C TRP A 209 -14.87 11.56 -9.25
N LEU A 210 -13.63 11.91 -9.63
CA LEU A 210 -13.31 13.30 -10.02
C LEU A 210 -13.87 13.66 -11.41
N ALA A 211 -14.15 12.67 -12.26
CA ALA A 211 -14.65 12.89 -13.62
C ALA A 211 -16.15 13.20 -13.70
N GLY A 212 -16.93 12.89 -12.64
CA GLY A 212 -18.37 13.01 -12.69
C GLY A 212 -18.93 13.89 -11.59
N LEU A 213 -19.06 15.20 -11.83
CA LEU A 213 -20.09 16.13 -11.31
C LEU A 213 -20.47 16.10 -9.80
N GLY A 214 -19.80 15.31 -8.95
CA GLY A 214 -20.26 14.95 -7.61
C GLY A 214 -19.62 15.80 -6.52
N ALA A 215 -18.34 16.16 -6.65
CA ALA A 215 -17.72 17.05 -5.68
C ALA A 215 -18.32 18.47 -5.73
N SER A 216 -18.69 18.98 -6.90
CA SER A 216 -19.31 20.31 -7.04
C SER A 216 -20.81 20.35 -6.68
N THR A 217 -21.51 19.21 -6.68
CA THR A 217 -22.93 19.13 -6.30
C THR A 217 -23.15 18.73 -4.84
N ILE A 218 -22.22 17.96 -4.24
CA ILE A 218 -22.27 17.54 -2.83
C ILE A 218 -21.58 18.55 -1.92
N CYS A 219 -20.51 19.18 -2.41
CA CYS A 219 -19.74 20.16 -1.66
C CYS A 219 -19.92 21.53 -2.33
N GLY A 220 -20.56 22.46 -1.62
CA GLY A 220 -20.75 23.82 -2.12
C GLY A 220 -19.41 24.48 -2.50
N PRO A 221 -19.44 25.59 -3.27
CA PRO A 221 -18.28 26.21 -3.92
C PRO A 221 -17.18 26.75 -2.98
N GLY A 222 -17.25 26.50 -1.67
CA GLY A 222 -16.29 26.96 -0.67
C GLY A 222 -15.88 25.94 0.39
N ALA A 223 -16.16 24.65 0.23
CA ALA A 223 -15.83 23.63 1.23
C ALA A 223 -14.73 22.66 0.75
N PRO A 224 -13.45 23.06 0.74
CA PRO A 224 -12.33 22.16 0.40
C PRO A 224 -12.32 20.91 1.28
N PHE A 225 -12.73 21.03 2.55
CA PHE A 225 -12.88 19.91 3.49
C PHE A 225 -13.92 18.87 3.05
N CYS A 226 -15.00 19.28 2.40
CA CYS A 226 -16.02 18.37 1.91
C CYS A 226 -15.51 17.60 0.67
N ALA A 227 -14.78 18.25 -0.23
CA ALA A 227 -14.16 17.58 -1.37
C ALA A 227 -13.11 16.54 -0.92
N ILE A 228 -12.29 16.90 0.08
CA ILE A 228 -11.32 16.03 0.78
C ILE A 228 -12.03 14.79 1.38
N ALA A 229 -13.09 15.01 2.14
CA ALA A 229 -13.92 13.96 2.75
C ALA A 229 -14.51 12.99 1.70
N VAL A 230 -15.04 13.55 0.61
CA VAL A 230 -15.64 12.80 -0.50
C VAL A 230 -14.59 11.99 -1.26
N VAL A 231 -13.40 12.55 -1.50
CA VAL A 231 -12.29 11.87 -2.19
C VAL A 231 -11.78 10.70 -1.36
N LEU A 232 -11.65 10.86 -0.04
CA LEU A 232 -11.24 9.76 0.82
C LEU A 232 -12.30 8.67 0.91
N ALA A 233 -13.58 9.05 1.01
CA ALA A 233 -14.69 8.08 1.02
C ALA A 233 -14.72 7.24 -0.28
N GLY A 234 -14.46 7.85 -1.44
CA GLY A 234 -14.32 7.13 -2.71
C GLY A 234 -13.10 6.21 -2.76
N SER A 235 -11.97 6.64 -2.18
CA SER A 235 -10.73 5.87 -2.17
C SER A 235 -10.78 4.61 -1.27
N ILE A 236 -11.69 4.57 -0.29
CA ILE A 236 -11.80 3.48 0.69
C ILE A 236 -12.74 2.35 0.21
N GLY A 237 -13.46 2.53 -0.90
CA GLY A 237 -14.51 1.63 -1.39
C GLY A 237 -15.86 2.14 -0.91
N GLY A 238 -16.55 2.89 -1.79
CA GLY A 238 -17.67 3.75 -1.45
C GLY A 238 -18.79 3.11 -0.62
N SER A 239 -18.91 3.55 0.62
CA SER A 239 -20.14 3.65 1.42
C SER A 239 -19.74 4.17 2.81
N MET A 240 -20.18 5.38 3.21
CA MET A 240 -20.66 5.71 4.58
C MET A 240 -20.90 7.21 4.86
N ILE A 241 -21.72 7.41 5.90
CA ILE A 241 -22.32 8.63 6.47
C ILE A 241 -21.27 9.55 7.11
N GLY A 242 -21.46 10.88 7.05
CA GLY A 242 -20.46 11.90 7.39
C GLY A 242 -19.78 11.83 8.77
N SER A 243 -20.35 11.15 9.76
CA SER A 243 -19.68 10.94 11.06
C SER A 243 -18.51 9.96 10.98
N ALA A 244 -18.60 8.93 10.12
CA ALA A 244 -17.49 7.99 9.89
C ALA A 244 -16.32 8.63 9.13
N VAL A 245 -16.58 9.75 8.45
CA VAL A 245 -15.56 10.48 7.70
C VAL A 245 -14.70 11.33 8.63
N ALA A 246 -15.30 11.95 9.66
CA ALA A 246 -14.56 12.72 10.66
C ALA A 246 -13.54 11.84 11.41
N ASP A 247 -13.98 10.70 11.95
CA ASP A 247 -13.09 9.75 12.64
C ASP A 247 -12.00 9.18 11.71
N SER A 248 -12.27 9.11 10.41
CA SER A 248 -11.30 8.63 9.44
C SER A 248 -10.21 9.64 9.09
N LEU A 249 -10.40 10.91 9.44
CA LEU A 249 -9.55 12.05 9.10
C LEU A 249 -8.64 12.51 10.24
N ASP A 250 -8.84 12.03 11.47
CA ASP A 250 -8.09 12.49 12.64
C ASP A 250 -6.57 12.37 12.45
N ASP A 251 -6.11 11.22 11.94
CA ASP A 251 -4.69 10.97 11.66
C ASP A 251 -4.16 11.96 10.59
N GLU A 252 -4.96 12.25 9.56
CA GLU A 252 -4.63 13.20 8.50
C GLU A 252 -4.53 14.64 9.02
N ILE A 253 -5.48 15.06 9.87
CA ILE A 253 -5.50 16.40 10.48
C ILE A 253 -4.29 16.60 11.39
N GLU A 254 -3.92 15.59 12.18
CA GLU A 254 -2.71 15.66 13.00
C GLU A 254 -1.44 15.83 12.13
N GLU A 255 -1.37 15.10 11.01
CA GLU A 255 -0.23 15.23 10.09
C GLU A 255 -0.20 16.60 9.40
N PHE A 256 -1.34 17.13 8.94
CA PHE A 256 -1.42 18.49 8.41
C PHE A 256 -1.09 19.56 9.45
N THR A 257 -1.37 19.33 10.73
CA THR A 257 -1.00 20.28 11.80
C THR A 257 0.52 20.32 12.02
N LYS A 258 1.23 19.20 11.80
CA LYS A 258 2.70 19.14 11.87
C LYS A 258 3.36 19.86 10.70
N TRP A 259 2.72 19.82 9.53
CA TRP A 259 3.14 20.61 8.38
C TRP A 259 2.67 22.03 8.67
N ASN A 260 3.54 22.89 9.21
CA ASN A 260 3.20 24.22 9.67
C ASN A 260 2.80 25.15 8.50
N ILE A 261 1.67 24.86 7.84
CA ILE A 261 1.13 25.56 6.69
C ILE A 261 0.44 26.80 7.25
N ARG A 262 1.16 27.93 7.18
CA ARG A 262 0.61 29.28 7.39
C ARG A 262 -0.03 29.80 6.10
#